data_AF-A0A528D7C4-F1
#
_entry.id   AF-A0A528D7C4-F1
#
_cell.length_a   1.000
_cell.length_b   1.000
_cell.length_c   1.000
_cell.angle_alpha   90.00
_cell.angle_beta   90.00
_cell.angle_gamma   90.00
#
_symmetry.space_group_name_H-M   'P 1'
#
loop_
_entity.id
_entity.type
_entity.pdbx_description
1 polymer ?
#
loop_
_entity_poly.entity_id
_entity_poly.type
_entity_poly.pdbx_seq_one_letter_code
_entity_poly.pdbx_strand_id
1 'polypeptide(L)' 'AAVRRKATGIGPVRRIAEELRAQNERFSAAVENMSHGLCMFDAEERMIICNRNYIDLFRLDAKVMKPGIRFFDILQHSVD' A
#
# COMPACT_ATOMS: atom_id res chain seq x y z
N ALA A 1 34.47 32.83 24.36
CA ALA A 1 34.65 32.03 23.14
C ALA A 1 33.48 31.04 23.04
N ALA A 2 32.69 31.15 21.97
CA ALA A 2 31.46 30.37 21.77
C ALA A 2 31.76 29.01 21.14
N VAL A 3 31.25 27.92 21.71
CA VAL A 3 31.21 26.62 21.04
C VAL A 3 29.75 26.26 20.75
N ARG A 4 29.50 26.24 19.44
CA ARG A 4 28.25 25.99 18.72
C ARG A 4 27.51 24.75 19.25
N ARG A 5 26.25 24.93 19.67
CA ARG A 5 25.23 23.87 19.62
C ARG A 5 24.75 23.74 18.18
N LYS A 6 25.25 22.74 17.43
CA LYS A 6 24.57 22.31 16.20
C LYS A 6 23.47 21.33 16.58
N ALA A 7 22.27 21.85 16.79
CA ALA A 7 21.07 21.04 16.64
C ALA A 7 20.91 20.75 15.15
N THR A 8 21.31 19.57 14.71
CA THR A 8 21.00 19.05 13.37
C THR A 8 19.50 18.79 13.30
N GLY A 9 18.74 19.83 12.96
CA GLY A 9 17.34 19.73 12.63
C GLY A 9 17.17 18.81 11.42
N ILE A 10 16.38 17.75 11.59
CA ILE A 10 15.83 16.96 10.50
C ILE A 10 15.12 17.94 9.56
N GLY A 11 15.64 18.14 8.35
CA GLY A 11 15.10 19.11 7.40
C GLY A 11 13.62 18.83 7.09
N PRO A 12 12.83 19.86 6.73
CA PRO A 12 11.37 19.78 6.58
C PRO A 12 10.92 18.66 5.62
N VAL A 13 11.64 18.42 4.53
CA VAL A 13 11.36 17.34 3.56
C VAL A 13 11.45 15.95 4.20
N ARG A 14 12.45 15.71 5.06
CA ARG A 14 12.63 14.40 5.71
C ARG A 14 11.51 14.12 6.70
N ARG A 15 11.09 15.13 7.46
CA ARG A 15 9.95 15.00 8.39
C ARG A 15 8.65 14.65 7.64
N ILE A 16 8.35 15.35 6.56
CA ILE A 16 7.17 15.08 5.74
C ILE A 16 7.21 13.65 5.18
N ALA A 17 8.36 13.20 4.68
CA ALA A 17 8.52 11.84 4.17
C ALA A 17 8.35 10.77 5.26
N GLU A 18 8.82 11.01 6.49
CA GLU A 18 8.64 10.13 7.64
C GLU A 18 7.18 10.06 8.08
N GLU A 19 6.49 11.20 8.16
CA GLU A 19 5.06 11.27 8.48
C GLU A 19 4.21 10.54 7.43
N LEU A 20 4.52 10.75 6.15
CA LEU A 20 3.82 10.08 5.05
C LEU A 20 4.02 8.55 5.10
N ARG A 21 5.25 8.08 5.37
CA ARG A 21 5.52 6.64 5.54
C ARG A 21 4.74 6.07 6.72
N ALA A 22 4.79 6.72 7.88
CA ALA A 22 4.08 6.26 9.07
C ALA A 22 2.56 6.21 8.84
N GLN A 23 2.01 7.18 8.11
CA GLN A 23 0.60 7.16 7.73
C GLN A 23 0.28 6.00 6.78
N ASN A 24 1.14 5.75 5.78
CA ASN A 24 0.94 4.66 4.83
C ASN A 24 1.06 3.28 5.48
N GLU A 25 1.99 3.10 6.42
CA GLU A 25 2.11 1.87 7.23
C GLU A 25 0.87 1.62 8.08
N ARG A 26 0.36 2.65 8.77
CA ARG A 26 -0.88 2.53 9.56
C ARG A 26 -2.08 2.21 8.67
N PHE A 27 -2.18 2.86 7.51
CA PHE A 27 -3.24 2.60 6.55
C PHE A 27 -3.17 1.17 6.01
N SER A 28 -1.98 0.70 5.64
CA SER A 28 -1.74 -0.67 5.18
C SER A 28 -2.10 -1.69 6.25
N ALA A 29 -1.67 -1.45 7.50
CA ALA A 29 -2.01 -2.30 8.64
C ALA A 29 -3.51 -2.31 8.93
N ALA A 30 -4.19 -1.16 8.81
CA ALA A 30 -5.63 -1.09 9.00
C ALA A 30 -6.38 -1.91 7.94
N VAL A 31 -6.05 -1.73 6.67
CA VAL A 31 -6.64 -2.45 5.53
C VAL A 31 -6.41 -3.96 5.61
N GLU A 32 -5.20 -4.37 5.98
CA GLU A 32 -4.82 -5.78 6.06
C GLU A 32 -5.54 -6.51 7.21
N ASN A 33 -5.86 -5.81 8.30
CA ASN A 33 -6.58 -6.37 9.45
C ASN A 33 -8.12 -6.26 9.35
N MET A 34 -8.66 -5.76 8.24
CA MET A 34 -10.12 -5.69 8.05
C MET A 34 -10.71 -7.10 7.84
N SER A 35 -11.85 -7.37 8.50
CA SER A 35 -12.60 -8.62 8.29
C SER A 35 -13.31 -8.72 6.94
N HIS A 36 -13.35 -7.63 6.17
CA HIS A 36 -13.92 -7.58 4.82
C HIS A 36 -12.81 -7.68 3.77
N GLY A 37 -13.14 -8.24 2.59
CA GLY A 37 -12.25 -8.17 1.44
C GLY A 37 -12.28 -6.77 0.83
N LEU A 38 -11.12 -6.20 0.53
CA LEU A 38 -10.99 -4.91 -0.16
C LEU A 38 -10.06 -5.04 -1.36
N CYS A 39 -10.53 -4.58 -2.51
CA CYS A 39 -9.74 -4.38 -3.72
C CYS A 39 -10.14 -3.04 -4.36
N MET A 40 -9.16 -2.22 -4.73
CA MET A 40 -9.38 -0.91 -5.32
C MET A 40 -8.53 -0.76 -6.57
N PHE A 41 -9.10 -0.09 -7.58
CA PHE A 41 -8.48 0.18 -8.87
C PHE A 41 -8.38 1.68 -9.12
N ASP A 42 -7.39 2.09 -9.91
CA ASP A 42 -7.32 3.44 -10.45
C ASP A 42 -8.20 3.63 -11.71
N ALA A 43 -8.13 4.80 -12.32
CA ALA A 43 -8.90 5.14 -13.53
C ALA A 43 -8.48 4.34 -14.78
N GLU A 44 -7.32 3.69 -14.77
CA GLU A 44 -6.84 2.81 -15.84
C GLU A 44 -7.12 1.33 -15.54
N GLU A 45 -7.96 1.05 -14.55
CA GLU A 45 -8.30 -0.28 -14.07
C GLU A 45 -7.08 -1.07 -13.56
N ARG A 46 -6.08 -0.37 -13.03
CA ARG A 46 -4.93 -1.01 -12.38
C ARG A 46 -5.17 -1.11 -10.89
N MET A 47 -4.92 -2.30 -10.33
CA MET A 47 -5.12 -2.55 -8.91
C MET A 47 -4.12 -1.72 -8.09
N ILE A 48 -4.62 -0.91 -7.15
CA ILE A 48 -3.81 -0.07 -6.28
C ILE A 48 -3.81 -0.54 -4.82
N ILE A 49 -4.88 -1.21 -4.38
CA ILE A 49 -4.98 -1.82 -3.05
C ILE A 49 -5.64 -3.19 -3.20
N CYS A 50 -5.09 -4.20 -2.52
CA CYS A 50 -5.76 -5.48 -2.31
C CYS A 50 -5.30 -6.05 -0.97
N ASN A 51 -6.25 -6.35 -0.07
CA ASN A 51 -5.95 -7.00 1.20
C ASN A 51 -5.98 -8.52 1.08
N ARG A 52 -5.32 -9.21 2.02
CA ARG A 52 -5.26 -10.68 2.01
C ARG A 52 -6.64 -11.35 2.04
N ASN A 53 -7.57 -10.78 2.79
CA ASN A 53 -8.91 -11.35 2.91
C ASN A 53 -9.68 -11.35 1.57
N TYR A 54 -9.45 -10.39 0.68
CA TYR A 54 -9.99 -10.40 -0.68
C TYR A 54 -9.43 -11.57 -1.51
N ILE A 55 -8.12 -11.78 -1.44
CA ILE A 55 -7.43 -12.88 -2.13
C ILE A 55 -7.96 -14.23 -1.67
N ASP A 56 -8.10 -14.41 -0.35
CA ASP A 56 -8.55 -15.66 0.25
C ASP A 56 -10.03 -15.93 -0.05
N LEU A 57 -10.89 -14.90 0.03
CA LEU A 57 -12.33 -15.00 -0.25
C LEU A 57 -12.60 -15.48 -1.68
N PHE A 58 -11.88 -14.92 -2.66
CA PHE A 58 -12.04 -15.25 -4.08
C PHE A 58 -11.10 -16.35 -4.56
N ARG A 59 -10.25 -16.93 -3.69
CA ARG A 59 -9.26 -17.97 -4.00
C ARG A 59 -8.32 -17.59 -5.15
N LEU A 60 -7.89 -16.34 -5.18
CA LEU A 60 -7.00 -15.80 -6.22
C LEU A 60 -5.53 -16.15 -5.93
N ASP A 61 -4.70 -16.18 -6.97
CA ASP A 61 -3.26 -16.36 -6.78
C ASP A 61 -2.61 -15.07 -6.25
N ALA A 62 -2.11 -15.11 -5.02
CA ALA A 62 -1.38 -14.01 -4.40
C ALA A 62 -0.10 -13.59 -5.17
N LYS A 63 0.45 -14.45 -6.04
CA LYS A 63 1.57 -14.09 -6.92
C LYS A 63 1.15 -13.19 -8.08
N VAL A 64 -0.10 -13.31 -8.51
CA VAL A 64 -0.73 -12.52 -9.57
C VAL A 64 -1.24 -11.20 -9.00
N MET A 65 -1.85 -11.23 -7.82
CA MET A 65 -2.46 -10.07 -7.15
C MET A 65 -1.42 -9.07 -6.60
N LYS A 66 -0.70 -8.38 -7.50
CA LYS A 66 0.28 -7.32 -7.17
C LYS A 66 -0.18 -5.94 -7.64
N PRO A 67 0.15 -4.86 -6.91
CA PRO A 67 -0.18 -3.51 -7.36
C PRO A 67 0.28 -3.23 -8.80
N GLY A 68 -0.59 -2.61 -9.59
CA GLY A 68 -0.37 -2.28 -11.00
C GLY A 68 -0.93 -3.30 -12.02
N ILE A 69 -1.30 -4.51 -11.58
CA ILE A 69 -1.95 -5.49 -12.46
C ILE A 69 -3.30 -4.94 -12.97
N ARG A 70 -3.65 -5.22 -14.22
CA ARG A 70 -4.92 -4.79 -14.78
C ARG A 70 -6.04 -5.71 -14.31
N PHE A 71 -7.22 -5.15 -14.12
CA PHE A 71 -8.41 -5.92 -13.77
C PHE A 71 -8.67 -7.09 -14.75
N PHE A 72 -8.50 -6.84 -16.05
CA PHE A 72 -8.67 -7.88 -17.07
C PHE A 72 -7.70 -9.07 -16.90
N ASP A 73 -6.44 -8.81 -16.55
CA ASP A 73 -5.44 -9.87 -16.35
C ASP A 73 -5.80 -10.74 -15.13
N ILE A 74 -6.35 -10.13 -14.07
CA ILE A 74 -6.88 -10.86 -12.90
C ILE A 74 -8.02 -11.78 -13.32
N LEU A 75 -8.98 -11.27 -14.10
CA LEU A 75 -10.12 -12.06 -14.56
C LEU A 75 -9.67 -13.24 -15.42
N GLN A 76 -8.74 -13.01 -16.35
CA GLN A 76 -8.20 -14.06 -17.20
C GLN A 76 -7.56 -15.18 -16.37
N HIS A 77 -6.77 -14.84 -15.35
CA HIS A 77 -6.19 -15.84 -14.44
C HIS A 77 -7.21 -16.56 -13.54
N SER A 78 -8.41 -16.00 -13.35
CA SER A 78 -9.43 -16.59 -12.47
C SER A 78 -10.32 -17.64 -13.14
N VAL A 79 -10.28 -17.73 -14.48
CA VAL A 79 -11.06 -18.70 -15.27
C VAL A 79 -10.24 -19.89 -15.78
N ASP A 80 -8.92 -19.84 -15.59
CA ASP A 80 -7.99 -20.95 -15.85
C ASP A 80 -7.93 -21.94 -14.66
#